data_AF-A0A2R7P3L2-F1
#
_entry.id   AF-A0A2R7P3L2-F1
#
_cell.length_a   1.000
_cell.length_b   1.000
_cell.length_c   1.000
_cell.angle_alpha   90.00
_cell.angle_beta   90.00
_cell.angle_gamma   90.00
#
_symmetry.space_group_name_H-M   'P 1'
#
loop_
_entity.id
_entity.type
_entity.pdbx_description
1 polymer ?
#
loop_
_entity_poly.entity_id
_entity_poly.type
_entity_poly.pdbx_seq_one_letter_code
_entity_poly.pdbx_strand_id
1 'polypeptide(L)' 'AGAGHPRLEQARPTLAQLLARVRAMGGDTERYSAYAALRWGHGWRINPHGRGRAWDELDRYAQDPEGYLDKIDAELGLGA' A
#
# COMPACT_ATOMS: atom_id res chain seq x y z
N ALA A 1 -32.63 -12.34 6.57
CA ALA A 1 -31.49 -13.10 7.13
C ALA A 1 -30.48 -13.24 6.00
N GLY A 2 -29.34 -12.58 5.98
CA GLY A 2 -28.37 -12.55 7.06
C GLY A 2 -27.20 -13.44 6.65
N ALA A 3 -26.41 -12.99 5.69
CA ALA A 3 -25.06 -13.48 5.48
C ALA A 3 -24.25 -12.22 5.21
N GLY A 4 -23.89 -11.53 6.31
CA GLY A 4 -22.92 -10.45 6.23
C GLY A 4 -21.72 -10.99 5.48
N HIS A 5 -21.29 -10.25 4.46
CA HIS A 5 -19.98 -10.52 3.86
C HIS A 5 -19.03 -10.73 5.03
N PRO A 6 -18.33 -11.88 5.11
CA PRO A 6 -17.17 -11.90 5.97
C PRO A 6 -16.28 -10.84 5.33
N ARG A 7 -16.31 -9.61 5.88
CA ARG A 7 -15.14 -8.75 5.92
C ARG A 7 -14.20 -9.66 6.68
N LEU A 8 -13.48 -10.49 5.91
CA LEU A 8 -12.48 -11.41 6.39
C LEU A 8 -11.80 -10.63 7.50
N GLU A 9 -11.70 -11.21 8.69
CA GLU A 9 -10.62 -10.83 9.59
C GLU A 9 -9.37 -10.99 8.76
N GLN A 10 -9.00 -9.94 8.02
CA GLN A 10 -7.95 -9.95 7.02
C GLN A 10 -6.72 -10.04 7.88
N ALA A 11 -6.22 -11.26 8.09
CA ALA A 11 -4.89 -11.49 8.59
C ALA A 11 -4.00 -10.48 7.87
N ARG A 12 -3.34 -9.61 8.65
CA ARG A 12 -2.57 -8.47 8.12
C ARG A 12 -1.83 -8.91 6.87
N PRO A 13 -1.96 -8.17 5.77
CA PRO A 13 -1.45 -8.62 4.48
C PRO A 13 0.03 -8.96 4.61
N THR A 14 0.40 -10.05 3.95
CA THR A 14 1.80 -10.39 3.78
C THR A 14 2.45 -9.30 2.92
N LEU A 15 3.77 -9.12 3.07
CA LEU A 15 4.51 -8.20 2.21
C LEU A 15 4.30 -8.52 0.72
N ALA A 16 4.23 -9.80 0.36
CA ALA A 16 4.01 -10.23 -1.01
C ALA A 16 2.63 -9.78 -1.55
N GLN A 17 1.56 -9.90 -0.78
CA GLN A 17 0.22 -9.43 -1.16
C GLN A 17 0.20 -7.90 -1.34
N LEU A 18 0.88 -7.19 -0.45
CA LEU A 18 0.98 -5.73 -0.52
C LEU A 18 1.69 -5.29 -1.80
N LEU A 19 2.85 -5.87 -2.10
CA LEU A 19 3.61 -5.55 -3.32
C LEU A 19 2.90 -6.02 -4.59
N ALA A 20 2.14 -7.12 -4.53
CA ALA A 20 1.29 -7.53 -5.64
C ALA A 20 0.19 -6.51 -5.93
N ARG A 21 -0.41 -5.91 -4.89
CA ARG A 21 -1.42 -4.85 -5.05
C ARG A 21 -0.83 -3.58 -5.65
N VAL A 22 0.36 -3.17 -5.22
CA VAL A 22 1.09 -2.05 -5.83
C VAL A 22 1.28 -2.27 -7.33
N ARG A 23 1.73 -3.46 -7.74
CA ARG A 23 1.86 -3.81 -9.17
C ARG A 23 0.52 -3.82 -9.91
N ALA A 24 -0.55 -4.30 -9.27
CA ALA A 24 -1.88 -4.30 -9.86
C ALA A 24 -2.44 -2.88 -10.09
N MET A 25 -1.97 -1.90 -9.31
CA MET A 25 -2.25 -0.47 -9.49
C MET A 25 -1.37 0.18 -10.57
N GLY A 26 -0.42 -0.55 -11.17
CA GLY A 26 0.56 0.00 -12.12
C GLY A 26 1.80 0.61 -11.46
N GLY A 27 1.94 0.50 -10.14
CA GLY A 27 3.06 1.08 -9.40
C GLY A 27 4.33 0.23 -9.41
N ASP A 28 5.47 0.90 -9.35
CA ASP A 28 6.76 0.27 -9.12
C ASP A 28 6.96 -0.09 -7.64
N THR A 29 7.35 -1.33 -7.36
CA THR A 29 7.47 -1.81 -5.97
C THR A 29 8.69 -1.27 -5.23
N GLU A 30 9.75 -0.85 -5.93
CA GLU A 30 10.91 -0.23 -5.30
C GLU A 30 10.60 1.22 -4.94
N ARG A 31 10.00 1.98 -5.84
CA ARG A 31 9.49 3.34 -5.55
C ARG A 31 8.52 3.32 -4.40
N TYR A 32 7.52 2.43 -4.43
CA TYR A 32 6.60 2.28 -3.32
C TYR A 32 7.32 1.92 -2.01
N SER A 33 8.35 1.07 -2.07
CA SER A 33 9.11 0.69 -0.87
C SER A 33 9.91 1.86 -0.28
N ALA A 34 10.49 2.71 -1.12
CA ALA A 34 11.16 3.94 -0.70
C ALA A 34 10.16 4.91 -0.07
N TYR A 35 9.00 5.11 -0.72
CA TYR A 35 7.92 5.95 -0.21
C TYR A 35 7.42 5.47 1.16
N ALA A 36 7.14 4.17 1.29
CA ALA A 36 6.69 3.57 2.54
C ALA A 36 7.75 3.67 3.65
N ALA A 37 9.04 3.61 3.30
CA ALA A 37 10.13 3.82 4.26
C ALA A 37 10.22 5.27 4.75
N LEU A 38 9.97 6.26 3.89
CA LEU A 38 9.86 7.67 4.30
C LEU A 38 8.66 7.90 5.23
N ARG A 39 7.52 7.29 4.90
CA ARG A 39 6.24 7.53 5.57
C ARG A 39 6.07 6.80 6.90
N TRP A 40 6.54 5.56 7.00
CA TRP A 40 6.35 4.69 8.16
C TRP A 40 7.65 4.11 8.73
N GLY A 41 8.80 4.52 8.19
CA GLY A 41 10.12 4.05 8.60
C GLY A 41 10.57 2.76 7.89
N HIS A 42 11.89 2.56 7.81
CA HIS A 42 12.52 1.42 7.12
C HIS A 42 12.05 0.04 7.59
N GLY A 43 11.55 -0.08 8.83
CA GLY A 43 11.02 -1.32 9.41
C GLY A 43 9.62 -1.71 8.94
N TRP A 44 8.96 -0.93 8.07
CA TRP A 44 7.55 -1.12 7.69
C TRP A 44 7.25 -2.51 7.09
N ARG A 45 8.23 -3.11 6.38
CA ARG A 45 8.11 -4.43 5.74
C ARG A 45 8.04 -5.56 6.76
N ILE A 46 8.76 -5.42 7.87
CA ILE A 46 8.91 -6.44 8.91
C ILE A 46 7.82 -6.29 9.97
N ASN A 47 7.56 -5.05 10.42
CA ASN A 47 6.56 -4.75 11.42
C ASN A 47 5.14 -4.95 10.84
N PRO A 48 4.32 -5.87 11.38
CA PRO A 48 2.98 -6.09 10.87
C PRO A 48 2.08 -4.84 11.00
N HIS A 49 2.31 -3.96 11.98
CA HIS A 49 1.61 -2.68 12.08
C HIS A 49 1.95 -1.74 10.91
N GLY A 50 3.22 -1.69 10.50
CA GLY A 50 3.66 -0.93 9.34
C GLY A 50 3.01 -1.44 8.04
N ARG A 51 2.98 -2.76 7.85
CA ARG A 51 2.28 -3.38 6.71
C ARG A 51 0.78 -3.10 6.72
N GLY A 52 0.14 -3.11 7.88
CA GLY A 52 -1.28 -2.76 8.01
C GLY A 52 -1.55 -1.34 7.53
N ARG A 53 -0.76 -0.37 8.00
CA ARG A 53 -0.89 1.04 7.59
C ARG A 53 -0.66 1.25 6.10
N ALA A 54 0.32 0.55 5.54
CA ALA A 54 0.62 0.56 4.11
C ALA A 54 -0.53 0.00 3.27
N TRP A 55 -1.17 -1.07 3.74
CA TRP A 55 -2.34 -1.65 3.10
C TRP A 55 -3.59 -0.77 3.19
N ASP A 56 -3.86 -0.20 4.37
CA ASP A 56 -4.99 0.71 4.56
C ASP A 56 -4.91 1.91 3.61
N GLU A 57 -3.68 2.38 3.32
CA GLU A 57 -3.48 3.45 2.34
C GLU A 57 -3.71 2.96 0.91
N LEU A 58 -3.21 1.78 0.52
CA LEU A 58 -3.50 1.19 -0.79
C LEU A 58 -4.99 0.89 -1.01
N ASP A 59 -5.74 0.60 0.05
CA ASP A 59 -7.18 0.39 -0.04
C ASP A 59 -7.92 1.71 -0.26
N ARG A 60 -7.50 2.77 0.45
CA ARG A 60 -8.06 4.12 0.29
C ARG A 60 -7.95 4.64 -1.14
N TYR A 61 -6.83 4.37 -1.81
CA TYR A 61 -6.57 4.82 -3.18
C TYR A 61 -6.96 3.78 -4.25
N ALA A 62 -7.71 2.74 -3.90
CA ALA A 62 -8.14 1.72 -4.86
C ALA A 62 -9.00 2.27 -6.02
N GLN A 63 -9.71 3.37 -5.79
CA GLN A 63 -10.56 4.03 -6.80
C GLN A 63 -9.83 5.11 -7.61
N ASP A 64 -8.64 5.52 -7.18
CA ASP A 64 -7.80 6.50 -7.87
C ASP A 64 -6.31 6.09 -7.80
N PRO A 65 -5.91 5.03 -8.55
CA PRO A 65 -4.54 4.57 -8.54
C PRO A 65 -3.58 5.58 -9.16
N GLU A 66 -3.98 6.26 -10.24
CA GLU A 66 -3.14 7.24 -10.95
C GLU A 66 -2.79 8.42 -10.04
N GLY A 67 -3.78 9.05 -9.39
CA GLY A 67 -3.52 10.14 -8.46
C GLY A 67 -2.68 9.71 -7.25
N TYR A 68 -2.75 8.44 -6.85
CA TYR A 68 -1.88 7.90 -5.80
C TYR A 68 -0.43 7.70 -6.24
N LEU A 69 -0.21 7.24 -7.48
CA LEU A 69 1.13 7.07 -8.03
C LEU A 69 1.80 8.43 -8.24
N ASP A 70 1.08 9.43 -8.76
CA ASP A 70 1.59 10.80 -8.87
C ASP A 70 2.00 11.37 -7.51
N LYS A 71 1.19 11.12 -6.47
CA LYS A 71 1.53 11.49 -5.09
C LYS A 71 2.80 10.79 -4.61
N ILE A 72 2.98 9.50 -4.91
CA ILE A 72 4.19 8.75 -4.53
C ILE A 72 5.42 9.37 -5.21
N ASP A 73 5.35 9.66 -6.51
CA ASP A 73 6.45 10.25 -7.25
C ASP A 73 6.77 11.67 -6.75
N ALA A 74 5.76 12.48 -6.42
CA ALA A 74 5.94 13.80 -5.82
C ALA A 74 6.65 13.74 -4.45
N GLU A 75 6.24 12.81 -3.57
CA GLU A 75 6.85 12.62 -2.24
C GLU A 75 8.29 12.07 -2.32
N LEU A 76 8.61 11.33 -3.39
CA LEU A 76 9.97 10.87 -3.68
C LEU A 76 10.83 11.93 -4.38
N GLY A 77 10.28 13.09 -4.74
CA GLY A 77 10.97 14.10 -5.54
C GLY A 77 11.26 13.65 -6.98
N LEU A 78 10.48 12.70 -7.50
CA LEU A 78 10.54 12.20 -8.88
C LEU A 78 9.56 12.91 -9.82
N GLY A 79 8.83 13.91 -9.31
CA GLY A 79 7.97 14.77 -10.13
C GLY A 79 8.78 15.52 -11.20
N ALA A 80 8.19 15.63 -12.40
CA ALA A 80 8.77 16.24 -13.59
C ALA A 80 9.39 17.64 -13.36
#